data_AF-A0A151JUQ5-F1
#
_entry.id   AF-A0A151JUQ5-F1
#
_cell.length_a   1.000
_cell.length_b   1.000
_cell.length_c   1.000
_cell.angle_alpha   90.00
_cell.angle_beta   90.00
_cell.angle_gamma   90.00
#
_symmetry.space_group_name_H-M   'P 1'
#
loop_
_entity.id
_entity.type
_entity.pdbx_description
1 polymer ?
#
loop_
_entity_poly.entity_id
_entity_poly.type
_entity_poly.pdbx_seq_one_letter_code
_entity_poly.pdbx_strand_id
1 'polypeptide(L)'
;MLSYCVKNYKSCTYKNDTKKIRFFIYPKEATICQQRLNACQRSETNLKVDLLIVCSNHFDYNYFILEFTKPRSKNMAKQIKQLKQLKTGSVPNLMLSLNSERKRKEIEKDTEKLKKLN
;
A
#
# COMPACT_ATOMS: atom_id res chain seq x y z
N MET A 1 -12.64 -9.58 -9.15
CA MET A 1 -12.70 -8.43 -8.22
C MET A 1 -11.50 -8.54 -7.29
N LEU A 2 -10.63 -7.53 -7.24
CA LEU A 2 -9.45 -7.51 -6.36
C LEU A 2 -9.85 -6.96 -4.99
N SER A 3 -9.29 -7.54 -3.92
CA SER A 3 -9.60 -7.19 -2.54
C SER A 3 -8.39 -6.61 -1.83
N TYR A 4 -8.60 -5.60 -1.00
CA TYR A 4 -7.52 -4.93 -0.28
C TYR A 4 -7.14 -5.67 0.99
N CYS A 5 -5.85 -5.92 1.18
CA CYS A 5 -5.40 -6.74 2.32
C CYS A 5 -5.52 -6.02 3.67
N VAL A 6 -5.26 -4.71 3.75
CA VAL A 6 -5.30 -4.00 5.04
C VAL A 6 -6.74 -3.77 5.48
N LYS A 7 -7.05 -4.14 6.72
CA LYS A 7 -8.39 -4.00 7.32
C LYS A 7 -8.82 -2.52 7.33
N ASN A 8 -10.06 -2.24 6.90
CA ASN A 8 -10.70 -0.92 6.95
C ASN A 8 -10.04 0.21 6.13
N TYR A 9 -9.12 -0.09 5.21
CA TYR A 9 -8.58 0.94 4.32
C TYR A 9 -9.64 1.36 3.30
N LYS A 10 -10.27 2.52 3.53
CA LYS A 10 -11.31 3.10 2.64
C LYS A 10 -10.76 3.69 1.34
N SER A 11 -9.45 3.71 1.16
CA SER A 11 -8.79 4.37 0.04
C SER A 11 -8.63 3.38 -1.12
N CYS A 12 -9.74 3.01 -1.78
CA CYS A 12 -9.67 2.66 -3.21
C CYS A 12 -11.06 2.62 -3.88
N THR A 13 -11.86 3.67 -3.74
CA THR A 13 -12.66 4.05 -4.92
C THR A 13 -11.65 4.45 -5.99
N TYR A 14 -11.73 3.80 -7.15
CA TYR A 14 -10.93 4.00 -8.37
C TYR A 14 -10.92 5.45 -8.92
N LYS A 15 -11.43 6.44 -8.17
CA LYS A 15 -11.88 7.74 -8.67
C LYS A 15 -11.15 8.98 -8.16
N ASN A 16 -10.09 8.89 -7.36
CA ASN A 16 -9.40 10.10 -6.90
C ASN A 16 -7.99 10.25 -7.50
N ASP A 17 -7.94 11.06 -8.56
CA ASP A 17 -6.79 11.52 -9.36
C ASP A 17 -5.67 12.24 -8.61
N THR A 18 -5.69 12.31 -7.27
CA THR A 18 -4.76 13.17 -6.53
C THR A 18 -3.47 12.48 -6.07
N LYS A 19 -3.37 11.14 -6.11
CA LYS A 19 -2.12 10.42 -5.80
C LYS A 19 -1.94 9.22 -6.73
N LYS A 20 -0.82 9.14 -7.44
CA LYS A 20 -0.38 7.97 -8.25
C LYS A 20 -0.05 6.78 -7.34
N ILE A 21 -1.05 6.26 -6.63
CA ILE A 21 -0.92 5.08 -5.77
C ILE A 21 -0.84 3.86 -6.68
N ARG A 22 0.23 3.08 -6.52
CA ARG A 22 0.38 1.80 -7.24
C ARG A 22 -0.11 0.66 -6.37
N PHE A 23 -0.65 -0.37 -7.00
CA PHE A 23 -1.11 -1.59 -6.33
C PHE A 23 -0.20 -2.75 -6.72
N PHE A 24 0.09 -3.59 -5.74
CA PHE A 24 0.92 -4.78 -5.90
C PHE A 24 0.16 -6.00 -5.44
N ILE A 25 0.18 -7.04 -6.26
CA ILE A 25 -0.46 -8.32 -5.97
C ILE A 25 0.41 -9.09 -4.97
N TYR A 26 -0.21 -9.96 -4.20
CA TYR A 26 0.50 -10.89 -3.34
C TYR A 26 1.34 -11.88 -4.17
N PRO A 27 2.59 -12.16 -3.75
CA PRO A 27 3.40 -13.17 -4.41
C PRO A 27 2.78 -14.55 -4.17
N LYS A 28 3.05 -15.47 -5.11
CA LYS A 28 2.64 -16.88 -4.99
C LYS A 28 3.46 -17.64 -3.94
N GLU A 29 4.60 -17.09 -3.53
CA GLU A 29 5.46 -17.69 -2.50
C GLU A 29 4.75 -17.64 -1.14
N ALA A 30 4.45 -18.81 -0.57
CA ALA A 30 3.67 -18.95 0.66
C ALA A 30 4.32 -18.22 1.85
N THR A 31 5.64 -18.27 1.96
CA THR A 31 6.40 -17.63 3.06
C THR A 31 6.24 -16.11 3.06
N ILE A 32 6.42 -15.47 1.90
CA ILE A 32 6.31 -14.03 1.76
C ILE A 32 4.83 -13.61 1.88
N CYS A 33 3.92 -14.43 1.35
CA CYS A 33 2.48 -14.21 1.52
C CYS A 33 2.10 -14.16 3.01
N GLN A 34 2.51 -15.16 3.80
CA GLN A 34 2.24 -15.21 5.24
C GLN A 34 2.83 -14.01 5.97
N GLN A 35 4.07 -13.63 5.66
CA GLN A 35 4.70 -12.43 6.24
C GLN A 35 3.90 -11.17 5.93
N ARG A 36 3.42 -11.02 4.69
CA ARG A 36 2.58 -9.87 4.29
C ARG A 36 1.22 -9.88 4.98
N LEU A 37 0.59 -11.04 5.14
CA LEU A 37 -0.68 -11.19 5.85
C LEU A 37 -0.53 -10.83 7.33
N ASN A 38 0.52 -11.33 7.96
CA ASN A 38 0.88 -10.99 9.34
C ASN A 38 1.11 -9.48 9.50
N ALA A 39 1.88 -8.87 8.59
CA ALA A 39 2.10 -7.42 8.57
C ALA A 39 0.81 -6.61 8.34
N CYS A 40 -0.14 -7.17 7.60
CA CYS A 40 -1.46 -6.57 7.40
C CYS A 40 -2.48 -6.91 8.51
N GLN A 41 -2.08 -7.64 9.55
CA GLN A 41 -2.93 -8.15 10.63
C GLN A 41 -4.16 -8.93 10.09
N ARG A 42 -3.91 -9.84 9.13
CA ARG A 42 -4.92 -10.73 8.54
C ARG A 42 -4.52 -12.19 8.73
N SER A 43 -5.53 -13.05 8.91
CA SER A 43 -5.40 -14.50 8.84
C SER A 43 -5.84 -15.02 7.47
N GLU A 44 -5.24 -16.13 7.01
CA GLU A 44 -5.55 -16.78 5.72
C GLU A 44 -6.98 -17.35 5.64
N THR A 45 -7.65 -17.51 6.79
CA THR A 45 -8.84 -18.35 6.96
C THR A 45 -10.04 -18.03 6.08
N ASN A 46 -10.11 -16.87 5.41
CA ASN A 46 -11.24 -16.49 4.54
C ASN A 46 -10.88 -15.64 3.31
N LEU A 47 -9.60 -15.57 2.93
CA LEU A 47 -9.15 -14.66 1.87
C LEU A 47 -8.57 -15.43 0.68
N LYS A 48 -9.09 -15.14 -0.52
CA LYS A 48 -8.45 -15.56 -1.78
C LYS A 48 -7.19 -14.73 -1.96
N VAL A 49 -6.06 -15.26 -1.50
CA VAL A 49 -4.73 -14.61 -1.52
C VAL A 49 -4.38 -14.09 -2.91
N ASP A 50 -4.71 -14.84 -3.96
CA ASP A 50 -4.45 -14.45 -5.36
C ASP A 50 -5.16 -13.16 -5.80
N LEU A 51 -6.22 -12.78 -5.09
CA LEU A 51 -6.98 -11.55 -5.34
C LEU A 51 -6.59 -10.42 -4.39
N LEU A 52 -5.67 -10.67 -3.45
CA LEU A 52 -5.23 -9.66 -2.49
C LEU A 52 -4.22 -8.71 -3.14
N ILE A 53 -4.45 -7.43 -2.88
CA ILE A 53 -3.55 -6.35 -3.28
C ILE A 53 -3.17 -5.49 -2.08
N VAL A 54 -2.01 -4.86 -2.18
CA VAL A 54 -1.50 -3.86 -1.23
C VAL A 54 -1.04 -2.61 -1.98
N CYS A 55 -1.29 -1.43 -1.41
CA CYS A 55 -0.89 -0.18 -2.05
C CYS A 55 0.57 0.20 -1.74
N SER A 56 1.15 1.02 -2.62
CA SER A 56 2.52 1.52 -2.48
C SER A 56 2.79 2.27 -1.18
N ASN A 57 1.75 2.86 -0.55
CA ASN A 57 1.92 3.66 0.67
C ASN A 57 2.23 2.82 1.91
N HIS A 58 2.11 1.49 1.82
CA HIS A 58 2.46 0.57 2.89
C HIS A 58 3.93 0.15 2.88
N PHE A 59 4.71 0.65 1.91
CA PHE A 59 6.12 0.37 1.77
C PHE A 59 6.89 1.68 1.82
N ASP A 60 7.98 1.68 2.59
CA ASP A 60 8.99 2.72 2.51
C ASP A 60 9.66 2.71 1.12
N TYR A 61 10.17 3.87 0.69
CA TYR A 61 10.85 4.06 -0.58
C TYR A 61 12.01 3.07 -0.78
N ASN A 62 12.68 2.70 0.32
CA ASN A 62 13.81 1.75 0.33
C ASN A 62 13.46 0.33 -0.13
N TYR A 63 12.17 -0.03 -0.15
CA TYR A 63 11.69 -1.33 -0.64
C TYR A 63 11.43 -1.33 -2.15
N PHE A 64 11.60 -0.19 -2.81
CA PHE A 64 11.43 -0.10 -4.26
C PHE A 64 12.77 -0.10 -4.97
N ILE A 65 12.78 -0.76 -6.12
CA ILE A 65 13.86 -0.71 -7.10
C ILE A 65 13.34 0.02 -8.34
N LEU A 66 14.23 0.82 -8.92
CA LEU A 66 14.00 1.49 -10.20
C LEU A 66 14.73 0.68 -11.26
N GLU A 67 13.99 -0.07 -12.07
CA GLU A 67 14.54 -0.86 -13.16
C GLU A 67 14.10 -0.30 -14.51
N PHE A 68 15.01 -0.30 -15.47
CA PHE A 68 14.68 0.03 -16.85
C PHE A 68 14.19 -1.21 -17.58
N THR A 69 13.07 -1.10 -18.31
CA THR A 69 12.60 -2.19 -19.16
C THR A 69 13.60 -2.45 -20.28
N LYS A 70 13.89 -3.72 -20.56
CA LYS A 70 14.65 -4.07 -21.77
C LYS A 70 13.85 -3.70 -23.02
N PRO A 71 14.48 -3.11 -24.03
CA PRO A 71 13.80 -2.82 -25.28
C PRO A 71 13.37 -4.14 -25.95
N ARG A 72 12.14 -4.19 -26.47
CA ARG A 72 11.60 -5.39 -27.12
C ARG A 72 12.36 -5.75 -28.42
N SER A 73 13.00 -4.77 -29.03
CA SER A 73 13.89 -4.94 -30.19
C SER A 73 14.92 -3.80 -30.24
N LYS A 74 16.00 -3.98 -31.01
CA LYS A 74 17.09 -2.98 -31.15
C LYS A 74 16.58 -1.60 -31.62
N ASN A 75 15.50 -1.56 -32.40
CA ASN A 75 14.90 -0.32 -32.92
C ASN A 75 13.96 0.38 -31.94
N MET A 76 13.61 -0.26 -30.83
CA MET A 76 12.69 0.27 -29.80
C MET A 76 13.43 0.78 -28.56
N ALA A 77 14.71 1.16 -28.66
CA ALA A 77 15.47 1.74 -27.55
C ALA A 77 14.78 2.98 -26.93
N LYS A 78 14.01 3.74 -27.71
CA LYS A 78 13.21 4.88 -27.23
C LYS A 78 12.01 4.49 -26.34
N GLN A 79 11.67 3.20 -26.23
CA GLN A 79 10.54 2.70 -25.43
C GLN A 79 10.97 2.17 -24.06
N ILE A 80 12.25 2.33 -23.68
CA ILE A 80 12.74 1.98 -22.35
C ILE A 80 12.03 2.85 -21.32
N LYS A 81 11.25 2.23 -20.44
CA LYS A 81 10.55 2.89 -19.33
C LYS A 81 11.22 2.54 -18.02
N GLN A 82 11.33 3.52 -17.13
CA GLN A 82 11.72 3.28 -15.75
C GLN A 82 10.51 2.76 -14.97
N LEU A 83 10.59 1.53 -14.49
CA LEU A 83 9.60 0.89 -13.67
C LEU A 83 10.03 0.93 -12.20
N LYS A 84 9.14 1.43 -11.36
CA LYS A 84 9.22 1.27 -9.91
C LYS A 84 8.61 -0.08 -9.53
N GLN A 85 9.45 -1.04 -9.17
CA GLN A 85 9.05 -2.37 -8.70
C GLN A 85 9.34 -2.52 -7.20
N LEU A 86 8.63 -3.43 -6.53
CA LEU A 86 8.99 -3.82 -5.17
C LEU A 86 10.12 -4.84 -5.22
N LYS A 87 11.06 -4.77 -4.28
CA LYS A 87 12.06 -5.84 -4.09
C LYS A 87 11.35 -7.16 -3.81
N THR A 88 11.88 -8.25 -4.35
CA THR A 88 11.41 -9.60 -4.03
C THR A 88 11.43 -9.82 -2.52
N GLY A 89 10.38 -10.42 -1.98
CA GLY A 89 10.25 -10.60 -0.53
C GLY A 89 9.90 -9.34 0.26
N SER A 90 9.62 -8.19 -0.38
CA SER A 90 9.22 -6.98 0.36
C SER A 90 7.91 -7.21 1.11
N VAL A 91 7.92 -6.87 2.40
CA VAL A 91 6.76 -6.92 3.29
C VAL A 91 6.34 -5.50 3.65
N PRO A 92 5.02 -5.20 3.71
CA PRO A 92 4.52 -3.94 4.23
C PRO A 92 5.15 -3.61 5.58
N ASN A 93 5.84 -2.47 5.67
CA ASN A 93 6.44 -2.00 6.91
C ASN A 93 5.71 -0.77 7.48
N LEU A 94 4.96 -0.06 6.64
CA LEU A 94 4.16 1.08 7.05
C LEU A 94 2.72 0.64 7.28
N MET A 95 2.37 0.47 8.56
CA MET A 95 0.98 0.45 8.96
C MET A 95 0.44 1.88 8.92
N LEU A 96 -0.34 2.21 7.89
CA LEU A 96 -1.16 3.41 7.90
C LEU A 96 -2.29 3.18 8.91
N SER A 97 -2.01 3.47 10.17
CA SER A 97 -3.03 3.47 11.21
C SER A 97 -4.11 4.48 10.85
N LEU A 98 -5.32 4.00 10.57
CA LEU A 98 -6.53 4.80 10.33
C LEU A 98 -6.88 5.76 11.49
N ASN A 99 -6.17 5.64 12.61
CA ASN A 99 -6.33 6.46 13.81
C ASN A 99 -5.96 7.94 13.60
N SER A 100 -5.39 8.35 12.46
CA SER A 100 -5.11 9.79 12.23
C SER A 100 -6.39 10.64 12.21
N GLU A 101 -7.52 10.11 11.76
CA GLU A 101 -8.81 10.83 11.82
C GLU A 101 -9.40 10.87 13.23
N ARG A 102 -9.21 9.82 14.04
CA ARG A 102 -9.63 9.81 15.45
C ARG A 102 -8.78 10.75 16.30
N LYS A 103 -7.45 10.68 16.15
CA LYS A 103 -6.51 11.60 16.84
C LYS A 103 -6.76 13.06 16.47
N ARG A 104 -7.05 13.37 15.19
CA ARG A 104 -7.39 14.75 14.80
C ARG A 104 -8.67 15.25 15.48
N LYS A 105 -9.71 14.41 15.56
CA LYS A 105 -10.98 14.77 16.24
C LYS A 105 -10.84 14.87 17.76
N GLU A 106 -9.95 14.09 18.37
CA GLU A 106 -9.61 14.19 19.79
C GLU A 106 -8.85 15.50 20.07
N ILE A 107 -7.82 15.81 19.28
CA ILE A 107 -7.06 17.07 19.40
C ILE A 107 -7.95 18.30 19.16
N GLU A 108 -8.88 18.22 18.19
CA GLU A 108 -9.84 19.29 17.89
C GLU A 108 -10.84 19.47 19.05
N LYS A 109 -11.35 18.39 19.65
CA LYS A 109 -12.20 18.47 20.85
C LYS A 109 -11.46 19.03 22.07
N ASP A 110 -10.20 18.65 22.26
CA ASP A 110 -9.39 19.11 23.39
C ASP A 110 -9.02 20.59 23.24
N THR A 111 -8.71 21.05 22.02
CA THR A 111 -8.48 22.47 21.73
C THR A 111 -9.76 23.30 21.84
N GLU A 112 -10.93 22.76 21.48
CA GLU A 112 -12.22 23.46 21.65
C GLU A 112 -12.65 23.56 23.12
N LYS A 113 -12.35 22.55 23.95
CA LYS A 113 -12.56 22.60 25.41
C LYS A 113 -11.67 23.64 26.09
N LEU A 114 -10.40 23.73 25.71
CA LEU A 114 -9.46 24.73 26.24
C LEU A 114 -9.90 26.17 25.90
N LYS A 115 -10.52 26.38 24.75
CA LYS A 115 -11.07 27.69 24.34
C LYS A 115 -12.36 28.10 25.06
N LYS A 116 -13.07 27.16 25.71
CA LYS A 116 -14.30 27.41 26.47
C LYS A 116 -14.04 27.62 27.97
N LEU A 117 -12.81 27.40 28.42
CA LEU A 117 -12.39 27.54 29.82
C LEU A 117 -11.64 28.85 30.10
N ASN A 118 -11.28 29.59 29.04
CA ASN A 118 -10.78 30.97 29.06
C ASN A 118 -11.86 31.90 28.51
#